data_AF-A0A6V7UNI3-F1
#
_entry.id   AF-A0A6V7UNI3-F1
#
_cell.length_a   1.000
_cell.length_b   1.000
_cell.length_c   1.000
_cell.angle_alpha   90.00
_cell.angle_beta   90.00
_cell.angle_gamma   90.00
#
_symmetry.space_group_name_H-M   'P 1'
#
loop_
_entity.id
_entity.type
_entity.pdbx_description
1 polymer ?
#
loop_
_entity_poly.entity_id
_entity_poly.type
_entity_poly.pdbx_seq_one_letter_code
_entity_poly.pdbx_strand_id
1 'polypeptide(L)'
;MEINLIGYKIELLEKQKVEYPNEDLKSRIIQLGSEIRGIIERNKRNCFNCRFINTVRWYKYLKEHYLCDTCHIYKIYNGKMRPEGNLYQTRMRITQDRKCFTCGSTKTSNWHRHSKPEQYICHACYKRLLRAIKKTNKNQTEPESNK
;
A
#
# COMPACT_ATOMS: atom_id res chain seq x y z
N MET A 1 10.14 20.14 -4.39
CA MET A 1 11.35 21.00 -4.38
C MET A 1 11.58 21.61 -3.00
N GLU A 2 10.54 22.09 -2.32
CA GLU A 2 10.61 22.76 -1.00
C GLU A 2 11.15 21.88 0.14
N ILE A 3 10.83 20.58 0.18
CA ILE A 3 11.29 19.66 1.23
C ILE A 3 12.81 19.45 1.21
N ASN A 4 13.42 19.40 0.02
CA ASN A 4 14.88 19.30 -0.13
C ASN A 4 15.57 20.61 0.28
N LEU A 5 14.92 21.76 0.04
CA LEU A 5 15.37 23.06 0.52
C LEU A 5 15.34 23.16 2.05
N ILE A 6 14.32 22.58 2.69
CA ILE A 6 14.21 22.51 4.15
C ILE A 6 15.33 21.62 4.73
N GLY A 7 15.59 20.46 4.13
CA GLY A 7 16.69 19.58 4.53
C GLY A 7 18.07 20.26 4.44
N TYR A 8 18.34 20.95 3.33
CA TYR A 8 19.58 21.71 3.13
C TYR A 8 19.75 22.87 4.13
N LYS A 9 18.66 23.58 4.46
CA LYS A 9 18.69 24.65 5.47
C LYS A 9 18.96 24.11 6.88
N ILE A 10 18.45 22.93 7.23
CA ILE A 10 18.73 22.27 8.52
C ILE A 10 20.22 21.91 8.62
N GLU A 11 20.82 21.34 7.56
CA GLU A 11 22.26 21.01 7.54
C GLU A 11 23.15 22.26 7.66
N LEU A 12 22.74 23.40 7.09
CA LEU A 12 23.45 24.66 7.24
C LEU A 12 23.39 25.21 8.67
N LEU A 13 22.25 25.06 9.35
CA LEU A 13 22.09 25.48 10.74
C LEU A 13 22.92 24.62 11.71
N GLU A 14 23.05 23.32 11.46
CA GLU A 14 23.94 22.43 12.23
C GLU A 14 25.43 22.81 12.08
N LYS A 15 25.85 23.27 10.89
CA LYS A 15 27.24 23.69 10.63
C LYS A 15 27.61 25.04 11.22
N GLN A 16 26.64 25.93 11.44
CA GLN A 16 26.89 27.28 11.95
C GLN A 16 27.10 27.38 13.47
N LYS A 17 27.06 26.27 14.22
CA LYS A 17 27.17 26.26 15.70
C LYS A 17 26.33 27.37 16.34
N VAL A 18 25.09 27.51 15.88
CA VAL A 18 24.17 28.54 16.36
C VAL A 18 24.03 28.40 17.88
N GLU A 19 24.33 29.46 18.61
CA GLU A 19 24.15 29.51 20.05
C GLU A 19 22.67 29.73 20.35
N TYR A 20 22.06 28.74 20.98
CA TYR A 20 20.63 28.75 21.22
C TYR A 20 20.34 29.49 22.52
N PRO A 21 19.40 30.46 22.54
CA PRO A 21 19.09 31.25 23.74
C PRO A 21 18.60 30.42 24.93
N ASN A 22 18.14 29.18 24.68
CA ASN A 22 17.62 28.27 25.68
C ASN A 22 17.89 26.81 25.25
N GLU A 23 18.40 25.99 26.16
CA GLU A 23 18.64 24.55 25.94
C GLU A 23 17.36 23.75 25.68
N ASP A 24 16.20 24.17 26.21
CA ASP A 24 14.90 23.58 25.87
C ASP A 24 14.55 23.81 24.39
N LEU A 25 14.78 25.03 23.91
CA LEU A 25 14.53 25.40 22.51
C LEU A 25 15.45 24.62 21.57
N LYS A 26 16.73 24.46 21.93
CA LYS A 26 17.71 23.65 21.20
C LYS A 26 17.30 22.18 21.12
N SER A 27 16.88 21.61 22.25
CA SER A 27 16.45 20.20 22.33
C SER A 27 15.21 19.96 21.45
N ARG A 28 14.24 20.88 21.47
CA ARG A 28 13.04 20.80 20.64
C ARG A 28 13.34 20.95 19.15
N ILE A 29 14.28 21.82 18.77
CA ILE A 29 14.71 21.98 17.37
C ILE A 29 15.42 20.73 16.87
N ILE A 30 16.32 20.13 17.66
CA ILE A 30 17.02 18.88 17.31
C ILE A 30 16.03 17.72 17.14
N GLN A 31 15.06 17.61 18.05
CA GLN A 31 14.04 16.57 17.99
C GLN A 31 13.15 16.72 16.74
N LEU A 32 12.66 17.93 16.46
CA LEU A 32 11.90 18.23 15.25
C LEU A 32 12.71 17.96 13.99
N GLY A 33 14.01 18.29 13.98
CA GLY A 33 14.92 17.98 12.86
C GLY A 33 15.08 16.49 12.60
N SER A 34 15.23 15.69 13.66
CA SER A 34 15.33 14.22 13.58
C SER A 34 14.03 13.58 13.06
N GLU A 35 12.88 14.06 13.54
CA GLU A 35 11.55 13.61 13.09
C GLU A 35 11.30 13.96 11.62
N ILE A 36 11.62 15.18 11.20
CA ILE A 36 11.51 15.63 9.80
C ILE A 36 12.45 14.82 8.90
N ARG A 37 13.71 14.58 9.30
CA ARG A 37 14.66 13.72 8.58
C ARG A 37 14.10 12.30 8.44
N GLY A 38 13.55 11.73 9.51
CA GLY A 38 12.91 10.42 9.48
C GLY A 38 11.67 10.35 8.58
N ILE A 39 10.90 11.43 8.46
CA ILE A 39 9.76 11.55 7.53
C ILE A 39 10.26 11.65 6.08
N ILE A 40 11.32 12.43 5.81
CA ILE A 40 11.91 12.58 4.47
C ILE A 40 12.52 11.26 3.97
N GLU A 41 13.27 10.54 4.82
CA GLU A 41 13.89 9.26 4.46
C GLU A 41 12.86 8.12 4.27
N ARG A 42 11.70 8.20 4.93
CA ARG A 42 10.56 7.33 4.63
C ARG A 42 9.88 7.69 3.31
N ASN A 43 9.76 8.98 3.01
CA ASN A 43 9.16 9.50 1.77
C ASN A 43 10.05 9.36 0.53
N LYS A 44 11.37 9.15 0.67
CA LYS A 44 12.30 8.88 -0.45
C LYS A 44 12.19 7.48 -1.05
N ARG A 45 11.39 6.57 -0.48
CA ARG A 45 11.16 5.24 -1.07
C ARG A 45 10.16 5.36 -2.21
N ASN A 46 10.62 5.77 -3.38
CA ASN A 46 9.96 5.41 -4.63
C ASN A 46 10.66 4.17 -5.19
N CYS A 47 9.87 3.25 -5.74
CA CYS A 47 10.44 2.12 -6.44
C CYS A 47 11.29 2.65 -7.60
N PHE A 48 12.57 2.29 -7.68
CA PHE A 48 13.47 2.72 -8.74
C PHE A 48 12.94 2.39 -10.12
N ASN A 49 12.35 1.21 -10.26
CA ASN A 49 11.79 0.72 -11.51
C ASN A 49 10.46 1.42 -11.85
N CYS A 50 9.48 1.39 -10.94
CA CYS A 50 8.11 1.84 -11.27
C CYS A 50 7.64 3.12 -10.57
N ARG A 51 8.51 3.76 -9.81
CA ARG A 51 8.25 4.95 -8.99
C ARG A 51 7.10 4.79 -7.99
N PHE A 52 6.62 3.57 -7.78
CA PHE A 52 5.54 3.26 -6.85
C PHE A 52 6.03 3.43 -5.41
N ILE A 53 5.23 4.10 -4.60
CA ILE A 53 5.58 4.50 -3.22
C ILE A 53 4.85 3.68 -2.15
N ASN A 54 3.83 2.89 -2.52
CA ASN A 54 2.97 2.18 -1.57
C ASN A 54 3.10 0.67 -1.72
N THR A 55 4.18 0.11 -1.18
CA THR A 55 4.45 -1.33 -1.25
C THR A 55 4.39 -1.94 0.14
N VAL A 56 3.91 -3.19 0.22
CA VAL A 56 3.85 -3.96 1.48
C VAL A 56 5.27 -4.22 2.01
N ARG A 57 6.23 -4.39 1.09
CA ARG A 57 7.63 -4.60 1.42
C ARG A 57 8.54 -3.83 0.48
N TRP A 58 9.61 -3.27 1.03
CA TRP A 58 10.66 -2.58 0.31
C TRP A 58 11.90 -3.47 0.24
N TYR A 59 12.50 -3.53 -0.94
CA TYR A 59 13.71 -4.30 -1.20
C TYR A 59 14.83 -3.35 -1.58
N LYS A 60 16.00 -3.45 -0.94
CA LYS A 60 17.17 -2.64 -1.31
C LYS A 60 17.62 -3.00 -2.73
N TYR A 61 17.93 -2.00 -3.53
CA TYR A 61 18.39 -2.16 -4.90
C TYR A 61 19.46 -1.12 -5.20
N LEU A 62 20.65 -1.51 -5.63
CA LEU A 62 21.80 -0.61 -5.74
C LEU A 62 22.09 0.13 -4.40
N LYS A 63 22.94 1.17 -4.44
CA LYS A 63 23.44 1.84 -3.23
C LYS A 63 22.37 2.68 -2.51
N GLU A 64 21.53 3.39 -3.26
CA GLU A 64 20.56 4.37 -2.73
C GLU A 64 19.14 4.20 -3.31
N HIS A 65 18.84 3.01 -3.83
CA HIS A 65 17.57 2.75 -4.48
C HIS A 65 16.83 1.60 -3.83
N TYR A 66 15.53 1.55 -4.08
CA TYR A 66 14.66 0.51 -3.55
C TYR A 66 13.74 0.02 -4.65
N LEU A 67 13.39 -1.26 -4.61
CA LEU A 67 12.31 -1.83 -5.41
C LEU A 67 11.10 -2.09 -4.50
N CYS A 68 9.91 -1.88 -5.06
CA CYS A 68 8.71 -2.42 -4.47
C CYS A 68 8.68 -3.94 -4.62
N ASP A 69 7.85 -4.59 -3.81
CA ASP A 69 7.68 -6.04 -3.75
C ASP A 69 7.46 -6.66 -5.13
N THR A 70 6.52 -6.10 -5.89
CA THR A 70 6.21 -6.59 -7.24
C THR A 70 7.38 -6.46 -8.21
N CYS A 71 8.15 -5.36 -8.15
CA CYS A 71 9.28 -5.17 -9.06
C CYS A 71 10.48 -6.05 -8.68
N HIS A 72 10.67 -6.30 -7.39
CA HIS A 72 11.71 -7.20 -6.91
C HIS A 72 11.44 -8.63 -7.35
N ILE A 73 10.22 -9.12 -7.11
CA ILE A 73 9.80 -10.47 -7.51
C ILE A 73 9.92 -10.67 -9.03
N TYR A 74 9.44 -9.70 -9.82
CA TYR A 74 9.56 -9.76 -11.28
C TYR A 74 11.01 -9.91 -11.73
N LYS A 75 11.93 -9.13 -11.14
CA LYS A 75 13.36 -9.19 -11.47
C LYS A 75 13.96 -10.56 -11.17
N ILE A 76 13.61 -11.17 -10.02
CA ILE A 76 14.09 -12.51 -9.66
C ILE A 76 13.68 -13.53 -10.72
N TYR A 77 12.40 -13.54 -11.11
CA TYR A 77 11.88 -14.55 -12.04
C TYR A 77 12.33 -14.35 -13.48
N ASN A 78 12.45 -13.10 -13.94
CA ASN A 78 12.66 -12.80 -15.36
C ASN A 78 14.10 -12.38 -15.68
N GLY A 79 14.97 -12.24 -14.67
CA GLY A 79 16.35 -11.76 -14.81
C GLY A 79 16.49 -10.29 -15.22
N LYS A 80 15.38 -9.59 -15.51
CA LYS A 80 15.36 -8.21 -16.03
C LYS A 80 14.34 -7.33 -15.32
N MET A 81 14.45 -6.01 -15.51
CA MET A 81 13.48 -5.06 -14.95
C MET A 81 12.09 -5.24 -15.56
N ARG A 82 11.06 -5.03 -14.73
CA ARG A 82 9.65 -5.02 -15.15
C ARG A 82 9.44 -3.95 -16.24
N PRO A 83 8.95 -4.31 -17.43
CA PRO A 83 8.76 -3.36 -18.53
C PRO A 83 7.65 -2.35 -18.20
N GLU A 84 7.81 -1.11 -18.67
CA GLU A 84 6.98 0.04 -18.32
C GLU A 84 5.50 -0.12 -18.65
N GLY A 85 5.16 -0.86 -19.71
CA GLY A 85 3.78 -1.15 -20.10
C GLY A 85 2.95 -1.89 -19.04
N ASN A 86 3.61 -2.58 -18.10
CA ASN A 86 2.97 -3.25 -16.98
C ASN A 86 2.87 -2.37 -15.71
N LEU A 87 3.55 -1.22 -15.67
CA LEU A 87 3.65 -0.35 -14.50
C LEU A 87 2.45 0.59 -14.36
N TYR A 88 1.86 1.01 -15.49
CA TYR A 88 0.68 1.88 -15.54
C TYR A 88 -0.66 1.14 -15.47
N GLN A 89 -0.72 -0.12 -15.96
CA GLN A 89 -2.00 -0.85 -16.04
C GLN A 89 -2.57 -1.26 -14.67
N THR A 90 -1.75 -1.35 -13.62
CA THR A 90 -2.28 -1.64 -12.27
C THR A 90 -2.98 -0.43 -11.66
N ARG A 91 -2.67 0.81 -12.10
CA ARG A 91 -3.35 2.03 -11.62
C ARG A 91 -4.66 2.32 -12.35
N MET A 92 -4.85 1.84 -13.59
CA MET A 92 -6.04 2.16 -14.41
C MET A 92 -7.05 1.02 -14.57
N ARG A 93 -6.75 -0.22 -14.15
CA ARG A 93 -7.71 -1.35 -14.22
C ARG A 93 -8.64 -1.51 -13.00
N ILE A 94 -8.65 -0.54 -12.09
CA ILE A 94 -9.43 -0.59 -10.85
C ILE A 94 -10.21 0.72 -10.80
N THR A 95 -11.26 0.91 -11.59
CA THR A 95 -12.63 1.00 -11.04
C THR A 95 -13.72 1.15 -12.11
N GLN A 96 -13.41 1.25 -13.41
CA GLN A 96 -14.41 1.77 -14.37
C GLN A 96 -15.49 0.80 -14.86
N ASP A 97 -15.34 -0.53 -14.76
CA ASP A 97 -16.36 -1.48 -15.29
C ASP A 97 -16.73 -2.65 -14.38
N ARG A 98 -16.51 -2.53 -13.06
CA ARG A 98 -16.92 -3.62 -12.16
C ARG A 98 -18.43 -3.59 -11.97
N LYS A 99 -19.09 -4.66 -12.40
CA LYS A 99 -20.51 -4.94 -12.17
C LYS A 99 -20.63 -6.20 -11.32
N CYS A 100 -21.44 -6.15 -10.27
CA CYS A 100 -21.68 -7.32 -9.44
C CYS A 100 -22.31 -8.43 -10.28
N PHE A 101 -21.66 -9.59 -10.31
CA PHE A 101 -22.16 -10.76 -11.04
C PHE A 101 -23.57 -11.19 -10.58
N THR A 102 -23.87 -11.03 -9.28
CA THR A 102 -25.14 -11.45 -8.70
C THR A 102 -26.27 -10.44 -8.86
N CYS A 103 -26.03 -9.15 -8.63
CA CYS A 103 -27.10 -8.13 -8.61
C CYS A 103 -26.95 -7.01 -9.64
N GLY A 104 -25.87 -7.01 -10.41
CA GLY A 104 -25.62 -5.99 -11.42
C GLY A 104 -25.24 -4.61 -10.88
N SER A 105 -25.05 -4.42 -9.57
CA SER A 105 -24.64 -3.13 -9.03
C SER A 105 -23.24 -2.74 -9.51
N THR A 106 -23.05 -1.50 -9.93
CA THR A 106 -21.76 -0.87 -10.24
C THR A 106 -21.19 -0.08 -9.05
N LYS A 107 -21.97 0.09 -7.98
CA LYS A 107 -21.57 0.79 -6.75
C LYS A 107 -21.56 -0.16 -5.56
N THR A 108 -20.48 -0.14 -4.79
CA THR A 108 -20.35 -0.91 -3.55
C THR A 108 -19.24 -0.35 -2.67
N SER A 109 -19.30 -0.58 -1.35
CA SER A 109 -18.25 -0.19 -0.41
C SER A 109 -16.98 -1.03 -0.53
N ASN A 110 -17.10 -2.28 -0.98
CA ASN A 110 -15.97 -3.17 -1.24
C ASN A 110 -16.33 -4.25 -2.27
N TRP A 111 -15.39 -4.58 -3.14
CA TRP A 111 -15.53 -5.62 -4.16
C TRP A 111 -14.90 -6.93 -3.68
N HIS A 112 -15.65 -8.04 -3.79
CA HIS A 112 -15.15 -9.39 -3.44
C HIS A 112 -15.02 -10.24 -4.70
N ARG A 113 -14.08 -11.19 -4.70
CA ARG A 113 -13.91 -12.14 -5.81
C ARG A 113 -15.02 -13.18 -5.80
N HIS A 114 -15.56 -13.50 -6.98
CA HIS A 114 -16.47 -14.63 -7.17
C HIS A 114 -15.66 -15.92 -7.41
N SER A 115 -16.32 -17.08 -7.32
CA SER A 115 -15.69 -18.38 -7.62
C SER A 115 -15.31 -18.54 -9.09
N LYS A 116 -16.06 -17.90 -10.00
CA LYS A 116 -15.72 -17.84 -11.42
C LYS A 116 -14.56 -16.85 -11.65
N PRO A 117 -13.59 -17.18 -12.51
CA PRO A 117 -12.46 -16.31 -12.81
C PRO A 117 -12.95 -14.95 -13.32
N GLU A 118 -12.24 -13.90 -12.91
CA GLU A 118 -12.46 -12.50 -13.34
C GLU A 118 -13.82 -11.87 -12.96
N GLN A 119 -14.68 -12.61 -12.26
CA GLN A 119 -15.97 -12.09 -11.79
C GLN A 119 -15.88 -11.55 -10.36
N TYR A 120 -16.64 -10.48 -10.11
CA TYR A 120 -16.70 -9.81 -8.81
C TYR A 120 -18.14 -9.73 -8.29
N ILE A 121 -18.29 -9.77 -6.97
CA ILE A 121 -19.56 -9.52 -6.29
C ILE A 121 -19.44 -8.31 -5.36
N CYS A 122 -20.55 -7.59 -5.17
CA CYS A 122 -20.61 -6.45 -4.26
C CYS A 122 -20.59 -6.92 -2.79
N HIS A 123 -20.28 -6.01 -1.87
CA HIS A 123 -20.25 -6.30 -0.44
C HIS A 123 -21.56 -6.90 0.09
N ALA A 124 -22.71 -6.39 -0.36
CA ALA A 124 -24.02 -6.90 0.06
C ALA A 124 -24.26 -8.35 -0.38
N CYS A 125 -23.95 -8.69 -1.64
CA CYS A 125 -24.08 -10.05 -2.17
C CYS A 125 -23.12 -11.03 -1.49
N TYR A 126 -21.89 -10.59 -1.19
CA TYR A 126 -20.94 -11.38 -0.42
C TYR A 126 -21.48 -11.73 0.99
N LYS A 127 -22.04 -10.75 1.70
CA LYS A 127 -22.63 -10.99 3.04
C LYS A 127 -23.83 -11.95 2.97
N ARG A 128 -24.65 -11.87 1.92
CA ARG A 128 -25.77 -12.83 1.69
C ARG A 128 -25.25 -14.24 1.46
N LEU A 129 -24.23 -14.40 0.61
CA LEU A 129 -23.58 -15.69 0.35
C LEU A 129 -23.02 -16.30 1.63
N LEU A 130 -22.28 -15.53 2.44
CA LEU A 130 -21.75 -16.01 3.72
C LEU A 130 -22.85 -16.47 4.69
N ARG A 131 -23.98 -15.75 4.75
CA ARG A 131 -25.11 -16.14 5.60
C ARG A 131 -25.74 -17.44 5.12
N ALA A 132 -25.87 -17.64 3.80
CA ALA A 132 -26.38 -18.88 3.24
C ALA A 132 -25.47 -20.07 3.56
N ILE A 133 -24.15 -19.92 3.38
CA ILE A 133 -23.15 -20.95 3.72
C ILE A 133 -23.18 -21.29 5.21
N LYS A 134 -23.29 -20.29 6.08
CA LYS A 134 -23.40 -20.52 7.53
C LYS A 134 -24.69 -21.29 7.88
N LYS A 135 -25.80 -21.00 7.19
CA LYS A 135 -27.07 -21.70 7.40
C LYS A 135 -27.00 -23.15 6.91
N THR A 136 -26.40 -23.41 5.75
CA THR A 136 -26.21 -24.78 5.25
C THR A 136 -25.33 -25.61 6.17
N ASN A 137 -24.25 -25.02 6.68
CA ASN A 137 -23.35 -25.72 7.60
C ASN A 137 -24.01 -25.99 8.96
N LYS A 138 -24.88 -25.10 9.44
CA LYS A 138 -25.62 -25.30 10.69
C LYS A 138 -26.63 -26.45 10.58
N ASN A 139 -27.30 -26.57 9.44
CA ASN A 139 -28.28 -27.63 9.19
C ASN A 139 -27.64 -29.02 9.00
N GLN A 140 -26.32 -29.12 8.81
CA GLN A 140 -25.59 -30.39 8.70
C GLN A 140 -25.03 -30.88 10.04
N THR A 141 -25.08 -30.06 11.09
CA THR A 141 -24.52 -30.36 12.43
C THR A 141 -25.58 -30.74 13.48
N GLU A 142 -26.86 -30.77 13.14
CA GLU A 142 -27.91 -31.34 13.99
C GLU A 142 -28.18 -32.78 13.50
N PRO A 143 -27.69 -33.84 14.19
CA PRO A 143 -28.15 -35.19 13.91
C PRO A 143 -29.64 -35.28 14.28
N GLU A 144 -30.43 -35.90 13.40
CA GLU A 144 -31.80 -36.31 13.67
C GLU A 144 -31.84 -37.13 14.97
N SER A 145 -32.30 -36.52 16.06
CA SER A 145 -32.66 -37.25 17.27
C SER A 145 -34.10 -37.73 17.14
N ASN A 146 -34.24 -39.06 17.08
CA ASN A 146 -35.43 -39.88 17.31
C ASN A 146 -36.59 -39.80 16.30
N LYS A 147 -36.71 -40.86 15.49
CA LYS A 147 -37.82 -41.80 15.66
C LYS A 147 -37.42 -43.23 15.29
#